data_AF-A0A7V1IGL0-F1
#
_entry.id   AF-A0A7V1IGL0-F1
#
_cell.length_a   1.000
_cell.length_b   1.000
_cell.length_c   1.000
_cell.angle_alpha   90.00
_cell.angle_beta   90.00
_cell.angle_gamma   90.00
#
_symmetry.space_group_name_H-M   'P 1'
#
loop_
_entity.id
_entity.type
_entity.pdbx_description
1 polymer ?
#
loop_
_entity_poly.entity_id
_entity_poly.type
_entity_poly.pdbx_seq_one_letter_code
_entity_poly.pdbx_strand_id
1 'polypeptide(L)'
;MEFFVTLAVLYAAQCLRKLEADEVLVLHGRCPGRRAAGRTWVFRGPGWRCLHPWPAVLVASARDGIPLERRPADPSGLAGDLEAALRGTRALRWLSSLQLVWILLLGPIAAATIGAEATLLLGSGPALGFHLIGVALLHRAQRTLLPDDPKAAERLSIAALYPPALLRSGAEIIRCSLADRPFAELAAVLFDDRRFEAFIRSGIGRAKSARHRVDGDPPEDARREIDWLLELAAMRSLDRARILSPRPRTDPSAESYCEACGSDFVAGYRFCGECRLETTFYR
;
A
#
# COMPACT_ATOMS: atom_id res chain seq x y z
N MET A 1 -3.56 -7.48 -15.00
CA MET A 1 -2.75 -7.28 -13.78
C MET A 1 -2.68 -5.80 -13.43
N GLU A 2 -2.39 -4.93 -14.40
CA GLU A 2 -2.43 -3.46 -14.24
C GLU A 2 -3.80 -2.93 -13.81
N PHE A 3 -4.90 -3.45 -14.39
CA PHE A 3 -6.26 -2.98 -14.09
C PHE A 3 -6.67 -3.07 -12.61
N PHE A 4 -6.21 -4.07 -11.86
CA PHE A 4 -6.60 -4.26 -10.45
C PHE A 4 -5.70 -3.52 -9.46
N VAL A 5 -4.42 -3.31 -9.81
CA VAL A 5 -3.54 -2.39 -9.06
C VAL A 5 -4.06 -0.97 -9.23
N THR A 6 -4.45 -0.59 -10.45
CA THR A 6 -5.09 0.70 -10.74
C THR A 6 -6.44 0.84 -10.04
N LEU A 7 -7.29 -0.21 -9.97
CA LEU A 7 -8.57 -0.14 -9.25
C LEU A 7 -8.39 -0.03 -7.72
N ALA A 8 -7.41 -0.73 -7.14
CA ALA A 8 -7.09 -0.61 -5.71
C ALA A 8 -6.51 0.77 -5.36
N VAL A 9 -5.72 1.36 -6.27
CA VAL A 9 -5.19 2.73 -6.17
C VAL A 9 -6.28 3.78 -6.38
N LEU A 10 -7.21 3.57 -7.33
CA LEU A 10 -8.35 4.46 -7.59
C LEU A 10 -9.41 4.41 -6.49
N TYR A 11 -9.64 3.22 -5.89
CA TYR A 11 -10.56 3.07 -4.76
C TYR A 11 -9.97 3.67 -3.47
N ALA A 12 -8.64 3.62 -3.30
CA ALA A 12 -7.97 4.43 -2.28
C ALA A 12 -8.17 5.93 -2.57
N ALA A 13 -8.07 6.35 -3.84
CA ALA A 13 -8.21 7.76 -4.26
C ALA A 13 -9.64 8.34 -4.13
N GLN A 14 -10.69 7.54 -3.93
CA GLN A 14 -12.07 8.04 -3.81
C GLN A 14 -12.44 8.61 -2.42
N CYS A 15 -11.54 8.59 -1.43
CA CYS A 15 -11.82 9.09 -0.07
C CYS A 15 -10.70 9.99 0.46
N LEU A 16 -10.37 11.03 -0.31
CA LEU A 16 -9.33 11.98 0.04
C LEU A 16 -9.90 13.16 0.84
N ARG A 17 -9.44 13.36 2.07
CA ARG A 17 -9.58 14.66 2.75
C ARG A 17 -8.30 15.45 2.46
N LYS A 18 -8.46 16.70 2.01
CA LYS A 18 -7.36 17.65 1.92
C LYS A 18 -7.07 18.14 3.34
N LEU A 19 -5.87 17.84 3.85
CA LEU A 19 -5.38 18.45 5.09
C LEU A 19 -4.72 19.78 4.73
N GLU A 20 -5.05 20.84 5.44
CA GLU A 20 -4.38 22.15 5.31
C GLU A 20 -2.97 22.10 5.90
N ALA A 21 -2.15 23.12 5.63
CA ALA A 21 -0.70 23.09 5.90
C ALA A 21 -0.35 23.02 7.40
N ASP A 22 -1.29 23.41 8.24
CA ASP A 22 -1.23 23.49 9.69
C ASP A 22 -2.13 22.45 10.38
N GLU A 23 -2.90 21.66 9.62
CA GLU A 23 -3.72 20.60 10.18
C GLU A 23 -2.88 19.35 10.49
N VAL A 24 -2.98 18.93 11.76
CA VAL A 24 -2.47 17.65 12.25
C VAL A 24 -3.66 16.77 12.62
N LEU A 25 -3.88 15.69 11.88
CA LEU A 25 -4.92 14.73 12.19
C LEU A 25 -4.33 13.60 13.02
N VAL A 26 -4.78 13.48 14.27
CA VAL A 26 -4.39 12.38 15.15
C VAL A 26 -5.55 11.39 15.23
N LEU A 27 -5.32 10.17 14.74
CA LEU A 27 -6.27 9.07 14.81
C LEU A 27 -5.87 8.18 15.99
N HIS A 28 -6.78 8.00 16.96
CA HIS A 28 -6.59 7.00 18.02
C HIS A 28 -7.50 5.80 17.78
N GLY A 29 -6.89 4.61 17.77
CA GLY A 29 -7.64 3.36 17.74
C GLY A 29 -8.18 3.04 19.13
N ARG A 30 -9.52 3.10 19.31
CA ARG A 30 -10.17 2.77 20.59
C ARG A 30 -10.71 1.36 20.71
N CYS A 31 -10.59 0.51 19.68
CA CYS A 31 -11.27 -0.78 19.66
C CYS A 31 -10.57 -1.80 20.58
N PRO A 32 -11.17 -2.23 21.72
CA PRO A 32 -10.58 -3.26 22.58
C PRO A 32 -10.46 -4.58 21.79
N GLY A 33 -9.34 -5.29 21.93
CA GLY A 33 -9.12 -6.57 21.25
C GLY A 33 -8.58 -6.49 19.81
N ARG A 34 -8.11 -5.32 19.33
CA ARG A 34 -7.36 -5.19 18.07
C ARG A 34 -5.93 -4.69 18.31
N ARG A 35 -4.97 -5.04 17.43
CA ARG A 35 -3.60 -4.45 17.41
C ARG A 35 -3.58 -2.91 17.31
N ALA A 36 -4.69 -2.30 16.91
CA ALA A 36 -4.93 -0.86 16.84
C ALA A 36 -5.32 -0.22 18.19
N ALA A 37 -5.71 -1.01 19.19
CA ALA A 37 -6.13 -0.51 20.49
C ALA A 37 -4.97 0.25 21.17
N GLY A 38 -5.18 1.52 21.48
CA GLY A 38 -4.14 2.37 22.09
C GLY A 38 -3.05 2.83 21.12
N ARG A 39 -3.14 2.52 19.82
CA ARG A 39 -2.24 3.08 18.81
C ARG A 39 -2.74 4.44 18.34
N THR A 40 -1.78 5.32 18.11
CA THR A 40 -1.98 6.70 17.66
C THR A 40 -1.30 6.87 16.32
N TRP A 41 -2.04 7.32 15.31
CA TRP A 41 -1.48 7.69 14.01
C TRP A 41 -1.59 9.19 13.83
N VAL A 42 -0.50 9.83 13.41
CA VAL A 42 -0.44 11.28 13.22
C VAL A 42 -0.23 11.57 11.74
N PHE A 43 -1.11 12.35 11.14
CA PHE A 43 -1.01 12.81 9.75
C PHE A 43 -0.87 14.33 9.74
N ARG A 44 0.17 14.86 9.10
CA ARG A 44 0.38 16.31 8.92
C ARG A 44 0.21 16.71 7.45
N GLY A 45 -0.45 17.84 7.22
CA GLY A 45 -0.59 18.48 5.91
C GLY A 45 0.55 19.46 5.56
N PRO A 46 0.54 20.06 4.34
CA PRO A 46 -0.55 20.00 3.37
C PRO A 46 -0.47 18.81 2.41
N GLY A 47 -1.61 18.21 2.08
CA GLY A 47 -1.71 17.15 1.08
C GLY A 47 -3.07 16.45 1.07
N TRP A 48 -3.42 15.84 -0.08
CA TRP A 48 -4.54 14.92 -0.15
C TRP A 48 -4.13 13.60 0.50
N ARG A 49 -4.84 13.17 1.56
CA ARG A 49 -4.61 11.86 2.17
C ARG A 49 -5.89 11.04 2.20
N CYS A 50 -5.77 9.76 1.87
CA CYS A 50 -6.85 8.78 2.01
C CYS A 50 -7.14 8.61 3.49
N LEU A 51 -8.24 9.19 3.96
CA LEU A 51 -8.61 9.16 5.36
C LEU A 51 -10.03 8.64 5.44
N HIS A 52 -10.14 7.33 5.58
CA HIS A 52 -11.38 6.72 6.04
C HIS A 52 -11.30 6.65 7.57
N PRO A 53 -11.97 7.52 8.33
CA PRO A 53 -12.21 7.21 9.73
C PRO A 53 -13.10 5.97 9.74
N TRP A 54 -12.50 4.82 10.05
CA TRP A 54 -13.27 3.64 10.45
C TRP A 54 -14.12 4.07 11.65
N PRO A 55 -15.41 3.67 11.80
CA PRO A 55 -16.27 4.04 12.93
C PRO A 55 -15.70 3.81 14.35
N ALA A 56 -14.54 3.15 14.49
CA ALA A 56 -13.82 2.93 15.75
C ALA A 56 -12.60 3.87 15.96
N VAL A 57 -12.43 4.89 15.12
CA VAL A 57 -11.31 5.84 15.17
C VAL A 57 -11.81 7.20 15.62
N LEU A 58 -11.33 7.66 16.77
CA LEU A 58 -11.54 9.04 17.21
C LEU A 58 -10.46 9.93 16.60
N VAL A 59 -10.91 11.02 15.98
CA VAL A 59 -10.05 12.15 15.66
C VAL A 59 -9.76 12.87 16.98
N ALA A 60 -8.60 12.62 17.58
CA ALA A 60 -8.14 13.46 18.68
C ALA A 60 -7.41 14.67 18.10
N SER A 61 -7.46 15.77 18.83
CA SER A 61 -7.08 17.09 18.36
C SER A 61 -5.66 17.17 17.79
N ALA A 62 -5.51 18.12 16.85
CA ALA A 62 -4.24 18.59 16.32
C ALA A 62 -3.39 19.23 17.41
N ARG A 63 -2.45 18.48 18.02
CA ARG A 63 -1.19 19.02 18.56
C ARG A 63 -0.27 17.91 19.08
N ASP A 64 1.02 18.19 18.91
CA ASP A 64 2.22 17.48 19.32
C ASP A 64 2.54 16.16 18.59
N GLY A 65 3.70 16.19 17.91
CA GLY A 65 4.18 15.09 17.08
C GLY A 65 4.78 13.99 17.93
N ILE A 66 4.30 12.77 17.72
CA ILE A 66 4.96 11.57 18.23
C ILE A 66 6.17 11.30 17.32
N PRO A 67 7.40 11.18 17.85
CA PRO A 67 8.56 10.83 17.06
C PRO A 67 8.42 9.40 16.53
N LEU A 68 8.41 9.23 15.21
CA LEU A 68 8.53 7.93 14.57
C LEU A 68 10.01 7.56 14.48
N GLU A 69 10.57 7.02 15.57
CA GLU A 69 11.81 6.24 15.49
C GLU A 69 11.50 4.90 14.81
N ARG A 70 11.45 4.89 13.47
CA ARG A 70 11.41 3.64 12.72
C ARG A 70 12.56 3.61 11.72
N ARG A 71 13.49 2.72 11.99
CA ARG A 71 14.50 2.29 11.02
C ARG A 71 13.79 1.64 9.83
N PRO A 72 14.18 1.91 8.58
CA PRO A 72 13.54 1.30 7.42
C PRO A 72 13.68 -0.22 7.51
N ALA A 73 12.57 -0.94 7.31
CA ALA A 73 12.61 -2.38 7.20
C ALA A 73 13.32 -2.77 5.89
N ASP A 74 14.07 -3.88 5.91
CA ASP A 74 14.74 -4.41 4.72
C ASP A 74 13.71 -4.66 3.60
N PRO A 75 13.79 -3.94 2.47
CA PRO A 75 12.84 -4.04 1.37
C PRO A 75 12.89 -5.41 0.69
N SER A 76 14.02 -6.14 0.80
CA SER A 76 14.14 -7.48 0.22
C SER A 76 13.24 -8.50 0.93
N GLY A 77 13.12 -8.40 2.26
CA GLY A 77 12.18 -9.20 3.05
C GLY A 77 10.73 -8.93 2.66
N LEU A 78 10.37 -7.65 2.50
CA LEU A 78 9.02 -7.26 2.09
C LEU A 78 8.68 -7.71 0.67
N ALA A 79 9.64 -7.66 -0.27
CA ALA A 79 9.47 -8.17 -1.62
C ALA A 79 9.22 -9.68 -1.64
N GLY A 80 9.99 -10.44 -0.85
CA GLY A 80 9.81 -11.90 -0.70
C GLY A 80 8.45 -12.25 -0.10
N ASP A 81 8.03 -11.53 0.95
CA ASP A 81 6.73 -11.71 1.59
C ASP A 81 5.57 -11.42 0.62
N LEU A 82 5.67 -10.33 -0.15
CA LEU A 82 4.67 -9.95 -1.14
C LEU A 82 4.60 -10.96 -2.29
N GLU A 83 5.74 -11.42 -2.80
CA GLU A 83 5.78 -12.44 -3.85
C GLU A 83 5.18 -13.76 -3.36
N ALA A 84 5.51 -14.19 -2.13
CA ALA A 84 4.91 -15.36 -1.52
C ALA A 84 3.39 -15.20 -1.36
N ALA A 85 2.92 -14.03 -0.92
CA ALA A 85 1.49 -13.74 -0.83
C ALA A 85 0.81 -13.77 -2.21
N LEU A 86 1.42 -13.16 -3.23
CA LEU A 86 0.91 -13.18 -4.60
C LEU A 86 0.85 -14.59 -5.18
N ARG A 87 1.87 -15.43 -4.95
CA ARG A 87 1.84 -16.85 -5.33
C ARG A 87 0.71 -17.60 -4.62
N GLY A 88 0.54 -17.38 -3.33
CA GLY A 88 -0.56 -17.96 -2.55
C GLY A 88 -1.94 -17.56 -3.09
N THR A 89 -2.15 -16.28 -3.39
CA THR A 89 -3.44 -15.81 -3.96
C THR A 89 -3.71 -16.36 -5.36
N ARG A 90 -2.68 -16.51 -6.21
CA ARG A 90 -2.81 -17.18 -7.52
C ARG A 90 -3.21 -18.64 -7.35
N ALA A 91 -2.59 -19.36 -6.43
CA ALA A 91 -2.91 -20.76 -6.14
C ALA A 91 -4.35 -20.90 -5.65
N LEU A 92 -4.79 -20.06 -4.70
CA LEU A 92 -6.18 -20.02 -4.23
C LEU A 92 -7.17 -19.76 -5.37
N ARG A 93 -6.86 -18.79 -6.23
CA ARG A 93 -7.70 -18.49 -7.39
C ARG A 93 -7.80 -19.67 -8.35
N TRP A 94 -6.68 -20.32 -8.64
CA TRP A 94 -6.65 -21.49 -9.52
C TRP A 94 -7.47 -22.66 -8.94
N LEU A 95 -7.32 -22.95 -7.65
CA LEU A 95 -8.10 -23.98 -6.95
C LEU A 95 -9.61 -23.68 -6.96
N SER A 96 -10.00 -22.44 -6.66
CA SER A 96 -11.41 -22.02 -6.72
C SER A 96 -11.95 -22.07 -8.15
N SER A 97 -11.15 -21.72 -9.16
CA SER A 97 -11.55 -21.85 -10.57
C SER A 97 -11.73 -23.31 -10.98
N LEU A 98 -10.84 -24.21 -10.56
CA LEU A 98 -11.01 -25.65 -10.78
C LEU A 98 -12.28 -26.18 -10.11
N GLN A 99 -12.56 -25.75 -8.89
CA GLN A 99 -13.78 -26.12 -8.19
C GLN A 99 -15.03 -25.65 -8.95
N LEU A 100 -15.04 -24.41 -9.47
CA LEU A 100 -16.15 -23.90 -10.27
C LEU A 100 -16.30 -24.64 -11.60
N VAL A 101 -15.20 -24.90 -12.32
CA VAL A 101 -15.21 -25.71 -13.55
C VAL A 101 -15.78 -27.10 -13.26
N TRP A 102 -15.38 -27.69 -12.14
CA TRP A 102 -15.88 -28.99 -11.74
C TRP A 102 -17.38 -28.96 -11.45
N ILE A 103 -17.86 -28.00 -10.66
CA ILE A 103 -19.29 -27.88 -10.30
C ILE A 103 -20.17 -27.51 -11.50
N LEU A 104 -19.72 -26.62 -12.37
CA LEU A 104 -20.55 -26.04 -13.43
C LEU A 104 -20.47 -26.78 -14.77
N LEU A 105 -19.35 -27.46 -15.06
CA LEU A 105 -19.16 -28.17 -16.33
C LEU A 105 -19.11 -29.68 -16.11
N LEU A 106 -18.17 -30.15 -15.29
CA LEU A 106 -17.91 -31.59 -15.18
C LEU A 106 -18.99 -32.33 -14.38
N GLY A 107 -19.56 -31.69 -13.36
CA GLY A 107 -20.65 -32.22 -12.56
C GLY A 107 -21.90 -32.54 -13.40
N PRO A 108 -22.45 -31.59 -14.16
CA PRO A 108 -23.59 -31.84 -15.04
C PRO A 108 -23.32 -32.91 -16.10
N ILE A 109 -22.13 -32.91 -16.70
CA ILE A 109 -21.72 -33.93 -17.68
C ILE A 109 -21.70 -35.31 -17.01
N ALA A 110 -21.06 -35.42 -15.84
CA ALA A 110 -21.03 -36.67 -15.08
C ALA A 110 -22.44 -37.13 -14.71
N ALA A 111 -23.32 -36.23 -14.25
CA ALA A 111 -24.70 -36.55 -13.90
C ALA A 111 -25.47 -37.13 -15.08
N ALA A 112 -25.26 -36.58 -16.29
CA ALA A 112 -25.85 -37.09 -17.51
C ALA A 112 -25.29 -38.45 -17.96
N THR A 113 -24.01 -38.74 -17.69
CA THR A 113 -23.35 -39.97 -18.16
C THR A 113 -23.43 -41.16 -17.20
N ILE A 114 -23.29 -40.91 -15.89
CA ILE A 114 -23.18 -41.96 -14.86
C ILE A 114 -24.28 -41.88 -13.79
N GLY A 115 -25.22 -40.95 -13.93
CA GLY A 115 -26.32 -40.74 -12.99
C GLY A 115 -25.98 -39.77 -11.85
N ALA A 116 -27.02 -39.18 -11.28
CA ALA A 116 -26.91 -38.14 -10.26
C ALA A 116 -26.27 -38.64 -8.95
N GLU A 117 -26.56 -39.87 -8.55
CA GLU A 117 -26.05 -40.48 -7.32
C GLU A 117 -24.54 -40.74 -7.37
N ALA A 118 -24.05 -41.31 -8.49
CA ALA A 118 -22.63 -41.53 -8.71
C ALA A 118 -21.86 -40.20 -8.83
N THR A 119 -22.51 -39.17 -9.39
CA THR A 119 -21.94 -37.82 -9.50
C THR A 119 -21.84 -37.12 -8.15
N LEU A 120 -22.79 -37.35 -7.25
CA LEU A 120 -22.69 -36.86 -5.87
C LEU A 120 -21.50 -37.48 -5.15
N LEU A 121 -21.30 -38.79 -5.26
CA LEU A 121 -20.18 -39.51 -4.62
C LEU A 121 -18.81 -39.18 -5.23
N LEU A 122 -18.70 -39.22 -6.55
CA LEU A 122 -17.42 -39.05 -7.26
C LEU A 122 -17.10 -37.58 -7.57
N GLY A 123 -18.12 -36.74 -7.70
CA GLY A 123 -18.00 -35.33 -8.04
C GLY A 123 -17.83 -34.42 -6.82
N SER A 124 -18.46 -34.70 -5.68
CA SER A 124 -18.31 -33.83 -4.51
C SER A 124 -16.93 -33.97 -3.84
N GLY A 125 -16.31 -35.16 -3.91
CA GLY A 125 -15.01 -35.44 -3.29
C GLY A 125 -13.88 -34.51 -3.77
N PRO A 126 -13.59 -34.42 -5.08
CA PRO A 126 -12.56 -33.53 -5.60
C PRO A 126 -12.84 -32.05 -5.30
N ALA A 127 -14.09 -31.61 -5.46
CA ALA A 127 -14.48 -30.23 -5.16
C ALA A 127 -14.27 -29.87 -3.69
N LEU A 128 -14.62 -30.77 -2.77
CA LEU A 128 -14.36 -30.63 -1.34
C LEU A 128 -12.85 -30.65 -1.05
N GLY A 129 -12.09 -31.54 -1.70
CA GLY A 129 -10.64 -31.61 -1.58
C GLY A 129 -9.95 -30.30 -1.95
N PHE A 130 -10.27 -29.73 -3.11
CA PHE A 130 -9.72 -28.43 -3.53
C PHE A 130 -10.08 -27.30 -2.57
N HIS A 131 -11.32 -27.31 -2.07
CA HIS A 131 -11.78 -26.33 -1.08
C HIS A 131 -10.99 -26.42 0.23
N LEU A 132 -10.82 -27.63 0.78
CA LEU A 132 -10.05 -27.86 2.01
C LEU A 132 -8.57 -27.48 1.84
N ILE A 133 -7.97 -27.78 0.68
CA ILE A 133 -6.61 -27.33 0.36
C ILE A 133 -6.55 -25.79 0.34
N GLY A 134 -7.53 -25.14 -0.28
CA GLY A 134 -7.63 -23.68 -0.29
C GLY A 134 -7.74 -23.08 1.11
N VAL A 135 -8.58 -23.64 1.97
CA VAL A 135 -8.72 -23.22 3.37
C VAL A 135 -7.41 -23.41 4.15
N ALA A 136 -6.72 -24.54 3.95
CA ALA A 136 -5.43 -24.80 4.61
C ALA A 136 -4.34 -23.80 4.16
N LEU A 137 -4.27 -23.50 2.86
CA LEU A 137 -3.35 -22.48 2.32
C LEU A 137 -3.67 -21.10 2.86
N LEU A 138 -4.96 -20.74 2.95
CA LEU A 138 -5.41 -19.49 3.55
C LEU A 138 -4.99 -19.40 5.01
N HIS A 139 -5.23 -20.46 5.80
CA HIS A 139 -4.83 -20.52 7.20
C HIS A 139 -3.33 -20.31 7.38
N ARG A 140 -2.50 -21.00 6.57
CA ARG A 140 -1.05 -20.84 6.58
C ARG A 140 -0.64 -19.41 6.25
N ALA A 141 -1.16 -18.83 5.16
CA ALA A 141 -0.86 -17.46 4.75
C ALA A 141 -1.23 -16.45 5.84
N GLN A 142 -2.37 -16.65 6.50
CA GLN A 142 -2.81 -15.79 7.60
C GLN A 142 -1.89 -15.87 8.81
N ARG A 143 -1.44 -17.07 9.20
CA ARG A 143 -0.49 -17.21 10.32
C ARG A 143 0.87 -16.59 10.03
N THR A 144 1.32 -16.63 8.78
CA THR A 144 2.61 -16.03 8.39
C THR A 144 2.52 -14.51 8.27
N LEU A 145 1.52 -13.99 7.57
CA LEU A 145 1.43 -12.56 7.22
C LEU A 145 0.71 -11.73 8.28
N LEU A 146 -0.17 -12.34 9.07
CA LEU A 146 -1.06 -11.67 10.02
C LEU A 146 -1.21 -12.46 11.35
N PRO A 147 -0.11 -12.74 12.08
CA PRO A 147 -0.13 -13.68 13.21
C PRO A 147 -1.09 -13.28 14.35
N ASP A 148 -1.28 -11.99 14.63
CA ASP A 148 -2.22 -11.52 15.66
C ASP A 148 -3.42 -10.76 15.06
N ASP A 149 -3.88 -11.18 13.87
CA ASP A 149 -5.13 -10.64 13.35
C ASP A 149 -6.34 -11.17 14.14
N PRO A 150 -7.13 -10.31 14.81
CA PRO A 150 -8.30 -10.74 15.58
C PRO A 150 -9.43 -11.29 14.70
N LYS A 151 -9.45 -10.95 13.40
CA LYS A 151 -10.43 -11.46 12.43
C LYS A 151 -10.02 -12.77 11.77
N ALA A 152 -8.92 -13.37 12.23
CA ALA A 152 -8.34 -14.54 11.63
C ALA A 152 -9.32 -15.72 11.61
N ALA A 153 -9.94 -16.00 12.76
CA ALA A 153 -10.90 -17.09 12.90
C ALA A 153 -12.16 -16.85 12.08
N GLU A 154 -12.72 -15.63 12.12
CA GLU A 154 -13.91 -15.24 11.35
C GLU A 154 -13.69 -15.43 9.84
N ARG A 155 -12.58 -14.91 9.30
CA ARG A 155 -12.24 -15.05 7.87
C ARG A 155 -12.08 -16.51 7.46
N LEU A 156 -11.42 -17.31 8.29
CA LEU A 156 -11.22 -18.73 8.02
C LEU A 156 -12.55 -19.49 8.04
N SER A 157 -13.43 -19.20 9.00
CA SER A 157 -14.77 -19.81 9.09
C SER A 157 -15.63 -19.44 7.89
N ILE A 158 -15.66 -18.16 7.50
CA ILE A 158 -16.39 -17.71 6.31
C ILE A 158 -15.83 -18.39 5.05
N ALA A 159 -14.51 -18.46 4.90
CA ALA A 159 -13.88 -19.15 3.78
C ALA A 159 -14.15 -20.65 3.77
N ALA A 160 -14.23 -21.30 4.94
CA ALA A 160 -14.53 -22.71 5.07
C ALA A 160 -16.00 -23.03 4.72
N LEU A 161 -16.93 -22.14 5.06
CA LEU A 161 -18.37 -22.31 4.78
C LEU A 161 -18.77 -21.84 3.39
N TYR A 162 -18.06 -20.86 2.82
CA TYR A 162 -18.42 -20.22 1.56
C TYR A 162 -17.22 -20.17 0.60
N PRO A 163 -17.08 -21.14 -0.33
CA PRO A 163 -15.93 -21.22 -1.25
C PRO A 163 -15.61 -19.94 -2.02
N PRO A 164 -16.58 -19.13 -2.49
CA PRO A 164 -16.26 -17.86 -3.16
C PRO A 164 -15.56 -16.83 -2.24
N ALA A 165 -15.66 -16.96 -0.91
CA ALA A 165 -14.91 -16.09 -0.01
C ALA A 165 -13.39 -16.32 -0.10
N LEU A 166 -12.92 -17.54 -0.43
CA LEU A 166 -11.49 -17.83 -0.64
C LEU A 166 -10.86 -16.91 -1.69
N LEU A 167 -11.61 -16.57 -2.74
CA LEU A 167 -11.17 -15.66 -3.81
C LEU A 167 -10.90 -14.23 -3.30
N ARG A 168 -11.69 -13.78 -2.31
CA ARG A 168 -11.57 -12.44 -1.73
C ARG A 168 -10.54 -12.38 -0.61
N SER A 169 -10.39 -13.47 0.15
CA SER A 169 -9.50 -13.52 1.32
C SER A 169 -8.04 -13.25 0.97
N GLY A 170 -7.58 -13.66 -0.22
CA GLY A 170 -6.22 -13.40 -0.67
C GLY A 170 -5.90 -11.91 -0.81
N ALA A 171 -6.75 -11.15 -1.50
CA ALA A 171 -6.59 -9.71 -1.66
C ALA A 171 -6.70 -8.98 -0.32
N GLU A 172 -7.59 -9.45 0.57
CA GLU A 172 -7.76 -8.86 1.89
C GLU A 172 -6.55 -9.09 2.81
N ILE A 173 -5.93 -10.28 2.76
CA ILE A 173 -4.69 -10.56 3.51
C ILE A 173 -3.58 -9.63 3.06
N ILE A 174 -3.35 -9.50 1.74
CA ILE A 174 -2.34 -8.59 1.19
C ILE A 174 -2.65 -7.15 1.62
N ARG A 175 -3.91 -6.70 1.49
CA ARG A 175 -4.29 -5.36 1.92
C ARG A 175 -3.98 -5.13 3.40
N CYS A 176 -4.36 -6.06 4.27
CA CYS A 176 -4.11 -5.96 5.70
C CYS A 176 -2.62 -5.98 6.04
N SER A 177 -1.81 -6.80 5.35
CA SER A 177 -0.37 -6.89 5.61
C SER A 177 0.39 -5.63 5.16
N LEU A 178 -0.15 -4.91 4.17
CA LEU A 178 0.44 -3.66 3.67
C LEU A 178 -0.12 -2.40 4.36
N ALA A 179 -1.26 -2.48 5.07
CA ALA A 179 -1.95 -1.31 5.62
C ALA A 179 -1.13 -0.50 6.64
N ASP A 180 -0.29 -1.17 7.42
CA ASP A 180 0.55 -0.53 8.45
C ASP A 180 1.96 -0.17 7.95
N ARG A 181 2.26 -0.42 6.68
CA ARG A 181 3.59 -0.17 6.09
C ARG A 181 3.70 1.27 5.60
N PRO A 182 4.82 1.97 5.88
CA PRO A 182 5.08 3.27 5.28
C PRO A 182 5.02 3.19 3.76
N PHE A 183 4.35 4.15 3.12
CA PHE A 183 4.19 4.14 1.67
C PHE A 183 5.51 4.11 0.89
N ALA A 184 6.59 4.68 1.45
CA ALA A 184 7.89 4.63 0.80
C ALA A 184 8.52 3.24 0.78
N GLU A 185 8.29 2.41 1.82
CA GLU A 185 8.73 1.00 1.82
C GLU A 185 7.98 0.22 0.75
N LEU A 186 6.67 0.48 0.61
CA LEU A 186 5.86 -0.10 -0.47
C LEU A 186 6.35 0.35 -1.84
N ALA A 187 6.67 1.63 -2.01
CA ALA A 187 7.21 2.17 -3.25
C ALA A 187 8.56 1.52 -3.61
N ALA A 188 9.43 1.25 -2.63
CA ALA A 188 10.72 0.60 -2.85
C ALA A 188 10.59 -0.81 -3.45
N VAL A 189 9.51 -1.51 -3.11
CA VAL A 189 9.21 -2.86 -3.61
C VAL A 189 8.41 -2.84 -4.91
N LEU A 190 7.44 -1.92 -5.03
CA LEU A 190 6.45 -1.93 -6.10
C LEU A 190 6.85 -1.12 -7.33
N PHE A 191 7.73 -0.13 -7.18
CA PHE A 191 8.11 0.75 -8.29
C PHE A 191 9.41 0.27 -8.95
N ASP A 192 9.45 0.38 -10.29
CA ASP A 192 10.72 0.31 -11.03
C ASP A 192 11.67 1.43 -10.58
N ASP A 193 12.96 1.30 -10.91
CA ASP A 193 14.00 2.25 -10.45
C ASP A 193 13.69 3.69 -10.83
N ARG A 194 13.13 3.94 -12.02
CA ARG A 194 12.83 5.31 -12.48
C ARG A 194 11.68 5.92 -11.68
N ARG A 195 10.60 5.15 -11.47
CA ARG A 195 9.45 5.58 -10.68
C ARG A 195 9.80 5.73 -9.21
N PHE A 196 10.63 4.84 -8.68
CA PHE A 196 11.10 4.92 -7.30
C PHE A 196 12.02 6.13 -7.09
N GLU A 197 12.97 6.38 -7.99
CA GLU A 197 13.81 7.59 -7.97
C GLU A 197 12.95 8.86 -7.96
N ALA A 198 11.96 8.96 -8.87
CA ALA A 198 11.05 10.09 -8.94
C ALA A 198 10.23 10.26 -7.64
N PHE A 199 9.77 9.15 -7.05
CA PHE A 199 9.05 9.15 -5.78
C PHE A 199 9.91 9.69 -4.63
N ILE A 200 11.16 9.21 -4.49
CA ILE A 200 12.09 9.66 -3.46
C ILE A 200 12.40 11.15 -3.61
N ARG A 201 12.74 11.60 -4.83
CA ARG A 201 13.02 13.01 -5.13
C ARG A 201 11.84 13.91 -4.76
N SER A 202 10.64 13.46 -5.09
CA SER A 202 9.39 14.16 -4.75
C SER A 202 9.15 14.22 -3.24
N GLY A 203 9.47 13.16 -2.50
CA GLY A 203 9.44 13.16 -1.03
C GLY A 203 10.40 14.17 -0.44
N ILE A 204 11.67 14.15 -0.88
CA ILE A 204 12.71 15.06 -0.41
C ILE A 204 12.34 16.51 -0.73
N GLY A 205 11.91 16.80 -1.96
CA GLY A 205 11.48 18.14 -2.34
C GLY A 205 10.29 18.62 -1.51
N ARG A 206 9.29 17.78 -1.23
CA ARG A 206 8.20 18.14 -0.31
C ARG A 206 8.70 18.45 1.10
N ALA A 207 9.59 17.63 1.65
CA ALA A 207 10.14 17.83 2.98
C ALA A 207 10.93 19.16 3.07
N LYS A 208 11.65 19.53 2.01
CA LYS A 208 12.33 20.83 1.88
C LYS A 208 11.36 22.00 1.71
N SER A 209 10.43 21.91 0.76
CA SER A 209 9.50 22.99 0.38
C SER A 209 8.47 23.29 1.46
N ALA A 210 8.03 22.28 2.23
CA ALA A 210 7.02 22.46 3.27
C ALA A 210 7.41 23.52 4.31
N ARG A 211 8.70 23.91 4.41
CA ARG A 211 9.20 24.76 5.50
C ARG A 211 10.19 25.85 5.13
N HIS A 212 10.36 26.19 3.85
CA HIS A 212 11.08 27.41 3.40
C HIS A 212 10.42 28.75 3.82
N ARG A 213 9.47 28.74 4.76
CA ARG A 213 8.82 29.96 5.30
C ARG A 213 9.60 30.62 6.44
N VAL A 214 10.67 30.01 6.93
CA VAL A 214 11.51 30.59 7.99
C VAL A 214 12.96 30.29 7.65
N ASP A 215 13.77 31.33 7.42
CA ASP A 215 15.22 31.21 7.23
C ASP A 215 15.82 30.42 8.39
N GLY A 216 16.30 29.20 8.10
CA GLY A 216 16.82 28.32 9.12
C GLY A 216 17.04 26.90 8.63
N ASP A 217 17.89 26.20 9.37
CA ASP A 217 18.11 24.77 9.22
C ASP A 217 16.79 23.99 9.21
N PRO A 218 16.65 22.94 8.37
CA PRO A 218 15.42 22.16 8.34
C PRO A 218 15.18 21.54 9.72
N PRO A 219 13.94 21.60 10.25
CA PRO A 219 13.62 21.03 11.55
C PRO A 219 13.95 19.54 11.58
N GLU A 220 14.25 19.04 12.76
CA GLU A 220 14.77 17.68 12.96
C GLU A 220 13.89 16.59 12.31
N ASP A 221 12.56 16.74 12.38
CA ASP A 221 11.60 15.83 11.73
C ASP A 221 11.83 15.73 10.20
N ALA A 222 12.08 16.85 9.53
CA ALA A 222 12.29 16.89 8.09
C ALA A 222 13.66 16.30 7.71
N ARG A 223 14.68 16.52 8.53
CA ARG A 223 15.99 15.87 8.37
C ARG A 223 15.84 14.35 8.48
N ARG A 224 15.15 13.87 9.52
CA ARG A 224 14.87 12.44 9.71
C ARG A 224 14.09 11.84 8.53
N GLU A 225 13.07 12.53 8.00
CA GLU A 225 12.32 12.06 6.83
C GLU A 225 13.22 11.99 5.57
N ILE A 226 14.05 13.00 5.33
CA ILE A 226 14.99 13.02 4.21
C ILE A 226 16.03 11.90 4.36
N ASP A 227 16.62 11.74 5.54
CA ASP A 227 17.61 10.70 5.81
C ASP A 227 17.00 9.31 5.62
N TRP A 228 15.77 9.09 6.11
CA TRP A 228 15.04 7.84 5.90
C TRP A 228 14.75 7.55 4.42
N LEU A 229 14.35 8.56 3.63
CA LEU A 229 14.14 8.41 2.18
C LEU A 229 15.45 8.09 1.45
N LEU A 230 16.57 8.68 1.88
CA LEU A 230 17.89 8.42 1.31
C LEU A 230 18.41 7.02 1.70
N GLU A 231 18.17 6.56 2.92
CA GLU A 231 18.45 5.19 3.34
C GLU A 231 17.68 4.18 2.49
N LEU A 232 16.38 4.42 2.27
CA LEU A 232 15.54 3.60 1.37
C LEU A 232 16.10 3.55 -0.06
N ALA A 233 16.58 4.68 -0.57
CA ALA A 233 17.16 4.73 -1.90
C ALA A 233 18.50 3.99 -1.99
N ALA A 234 19.33 4.09 -0.95
CA ALA A 234 20.60 3.36 -0.85
C ALA A 234 20.39 1.83 -0.84
N MET A 235 19.33 1.33 -0.18
CA MET A 235 18.98 -0.09 -0.20
C MET A 235 18.61 -0.62 -1.59
N ARG A 236 18.20 0.29 -2.51
CA ARG A 236 17.94 0.00 -3.93
C ARG A 236 19.12 0.35 -4.84
N SER A 237 20.29 0.60 -4.26
CA SER A 237 21.51 1.00 -4.97
C SER A 237 21.34 2.27 -5.81
N LEU A 238 20.40 3.14 -5.45
CA LEU A 238 20.28 4.44 -6.08
C LEU A 238 21.34 5.38 -5.49
N ASP A 239 22.12 6.01 -6.38
CA ASP A 239 23.16 6.93 -5.98
C ASP A 239 22.59 8.19 -5.30
N ARG A 240 23.10 8.49 -4.11
CA ARG A 240 22.72 9.67 -3.32
C ARG A 240 23.00 10.95 -4.10
N ALA A 241 24.14 11.05 -4.78
CA ALA A 241 24.49 12.25 -5.53
C ALA A 241 23.49 12.47 -6.66
N ARG A 242 23.14 11.42 -7.41
CA ARG A 242 22.10 11.45 -8.44
C ARG A 242 20.72 11.89 -7.93
N ILE A 243 20.27 11.38 -6.79
CA ILE A 243 18.95 11.75 -6.21
C ILE A 243 18.91 13.22 -5.81
N LEU A 244 19.98 13.70 -5.18
CA LEU A 244 20.07 15.07 -4.67
C LEU A 244 20.43 16.09 -5.76
N SER A 245 21.06 15.63 -6.85
CA SER A 245 21.43 16.49 -7.97
C SER A 245 20.22 16.99 -8.74
N PRO A 246 20.24 18.24 -9.25
CA PRO A 246 19.26 18.72 -10.21
C PRO A 246 19.15 17.77 -11.40
N ARG A 247 17.96 17.58 -11.99
CA ARG A 247 17.88 16.87 -13.28
C ARG A 247 18.55 17.72 -14.37
N PRO A 248 19.15 17.09 -15.39
CA PRO A 248 19.51 17.80 -16.60
C PRO A 248 18.26 18.48 -17.16
N ARG A 249 18.38 19.77 -17.52
CA ARG A 249 17.28 20.49 -18.17
C ARG A 249 16.92 19.77 -19.46
N THR A 250 15.65 19.43 -19.60
CA THR A 250 15.10 18.85 -20.82
C THR A 250 14.61 19.93 -21.78
N ASP A 251 14.14 21.05 -21.25
CA ASP A 251 13.74 22.23 -22.02
C ASP A 251 14.83 23.32 -21.97
N PRO A 252 15.42 23.72 -23.10
CA PRO A 252 16.40 24.81 -23.17
C PRO A 252 15.83 26.17 -22.74
N SER A 253 14.51 26.37 -22.87
CA SER A 253 13.82 27.61 -22.51
C SER A 253 13.47 27.69 -21.02
N ALA A 254 13.61 26.59 -20.28
CA ALA A 254 13.34 26.59 -18.86
C ALA A 254 14.44 27.32 -18.08
N GLU A 255 14.02 28.36 -17.37
CA GLU A 255 14.90 29.16 -16.53
C GLU A 255 15.20 28.46 -15.20
N SER A 256 14.29 27.59 -14.73
CA SER A 256 14.44 26.82 -13.50
C SER A 256 13.75 25.45 -13.56
N TYR A 257 13.84 24.68 -12.47
CA TYR A 257 13.23 23.37 -12.31
C TYR A 257 12.59 23.23 -10.93
N CYS A 258 11.61 22.32 -10.81
CA CYS A 258 10.98 22.01 -9.53
C CYS A 258 11.83 21.01 -8.75
N GLU A 259 12.26 21.36 -7.55
CA GLU A 259 13.06 20.46 -6.70
C GLU A 259 12.31 19.18 -6.28
N ALA A 260 10.97 19.20 -6.30
CA ALA A 260 10.14 18.05 -5.94
C ALA A 260 9.89 17.11 -7.12
N CYS A 261 9.25 17.58 -8.20
CA CYS A 261 8.93 16.68 -9.32
C CYS A 261 9.97 16.70 -10.45
N GLY A 262 10.95 17.60 -10.41
CA GLY A 262 11.97 17.75 -11.44
C GLY A 262 11.45 18.35 -12.74
N SER A 263 10.22 18.90 -12.76
CA SER A 263 9.64 19.52 -13.95
C SER A 263 10.30 20.86 -14.23
N ASP A 264 10.69 21.05 -15.47
CA ASP A 264 11.22 22.30 -16.01
C ASP A 264 10.09 23.35 -16.07
N PHE A 265 10.39 24.61 -15.71
CA PHE A 265 9.44 25.72 -15.88
C PHE A 265 10.15 27.06 -16.12
N VAL A 266 9.44 27.95 -16.80
CA VAL A 266 9.84 29.35 -17.03
C VAL A 266 9.65 30.14 -15.74
N ALA A 267 10.58 31.01 -15.35
CA ALA A 267 10.50 31.71 -14.06
C ALA A 267 9.24 32.59 -13.95
N GLY A 268 8.87 32.95 -12.71
CA GLY A 268 7.71 33.80 -12.43
C GLY A 268 6.44 33.05 -12.02
N TYR A 269 6.44 31.72 -11.97
CA TYR A 269 5.36 30.95 -11.34
C TYR A 269 5.69 30.67 -9.87
N ARG A 270 4.74 30.97 -8.97
CA ARG A 270 4.85 30.65 -7.54
C ARG A 270 4.76 29.16 -7.24
N PHE A 271 4.02 28.41 -8.06
CA PHE A 271 3.77 26.98 -7.89
C PHE A 271 4.13 26.21 -9.15
N CYS A 272 4.68 25.01 -9.00
CA CYS A 272 4.94 24.11 -10.12
C CYS A 272 3.62 23.65 -10.76
N GLY A 273 3.53 23.71 -12.10
CA GLY A 273 2.34 23.28 -12.84
C GLY A 273 1.97 21.82 -12.65
N GLU A 274 2.97 20.94 -12.49
CA GLU A 274 2.80 19.49 -12.33
C GLU A 274 2.45 19.10 -10.90
N CYS A 275 3.32 19.42 -9.94
CA CYS A 275 3.15 18.96 -8.55
C CYS A 275 2.46 19.97 -7.62
N ARG A 276 2.18 21.19 -8.10
CA ARG A 276 1.54 22.29 -7.34
C ARG A 276 2.27 22.71 -6.06
N LEU A 277 3.54 22.33 -5.90
CA LEU A 277 4.37 22.76 -4.79
C LEU A 277 4.96 24.14 -5.06
N GLU A 278 5.15 24.93 -4.00
CA GLU A 278 5.74 26.26 -4.05
C GLU A 278 7.21 26.17 -4.51
N THR A 279 7.59 26.98 -5.48
CA THR A 279 8.92 26.96 -6.07
C THR A 279 9.84 27.95 -5.35
N THR A 280 11.06 27.53 -5.04
CA THR A 280 12.06 28.32 -4.31
C THR A 280 12.64 29.51 -5.09
N PHE A 281 12.31 29.62 -6.39
CA PHE A 281 12.85 30.61 -7.31
C PHE A 281 11.97 31.87 -7.49
N TYR A 282 10.92 32.03 -6.69
CA TYR A 282 10.12 33.25 -6.67
C TYR A 282 10.81 34.27 -5.74
N ARG A 283 11.74 35.06 -6.28
CA ARG A 283 12.31 36.25 -5.63
C ARG A 283 11.99 37.49 -6.45
#